data_AF-A0A2H0V9K5-F1
#
_entry.id   AF-A0A2H0V9K5-F1
#
_cell.length_a   1.000
_cell.length_b   1.000
_cell.length_c   1.000
_cell.angle_alpha   90.00
_cell.angle_beta   90.00
_cell.angle_gamma   90.00
#
_symmetry.space_group_name_H-M   'P 1'
#
loop_
_entity.id
_entity.type
_entity.pdbx_description
1 polymer ?
#
loop_
_entity_poly.entity_id
_entity_poly.type
_entity_poly.pdbx_seq_one_letter_code
_entity_poly.pdbx_strand_id
1 'polypeptide(L)'
;MQYFSIVIFSVVQAITEFVPISSSGHLVILHNILPQISINDLAFDVFLHAGTISSVIIFFAADIKKMIKAFYQSLIGHGLNEDGRLAWLIVLATVPAAVAGYFFGDLIEYRLRSIMVVAVMLILVGLFFLVVEKFAKQTDDLRNLNWRSSL
;
A
#
# COMPACT_ATOMS: atom_id res chain seq x y z
N MET A 1 -14.23 -25.66 6.28
CA MET A 1 -13.53 -24.73 7.19
C MET A 1 -12.50 -23.87 6.48
N GLN A 2 -11.59 -24.43 5.67
CA GLN A 2 -10.57 -23.63 4.98
C GLN A 2 -11.13 -22.63 3.96
N TYR A 3 -12.10 -23.01 3.12
CA TYR A 3 -12.73 -22.07 2.17
C TYR A 3 -13.45 -20.90 2.84
N PHE A 4 -14.14 -21.15 3.95
CA PHE A 4 -14.80 -20.09 4.73
C PHE A 4 -13.78 -19.10 5.29
N SER A 5 -12.66 -19.63 5.79
CA SER A 5 -11.52 -18.84 6.25
C SER A 5 -10.97 -17.97 5.12
N ILE A 6 -10.69 -18.57 3.96
CA ILE A 6 -10.19 -17.87 2.77
C ILE A 6 -11.12 -16.71 2.40
N VAL A 7 -12.43 -16.94 2.34
CA VAL A 7 -13.40 -15.89 1.99
C VAL A 7 -13.37 -14.75 3.00
N ILE A 8 -13.39 -15.02 4.31
CA ILE A 8 -13.37 -13.96 5.33
C ILE A 8 -12.09 -13.13 5.22
N PHE A 9 -10.92 -13.78 5.22
CA PHE A 9 -9.65 -13.07 5.18
C PHE A 9 -9.47 -12.30 3.86
N SER A 10 -9.96 -12.84 2.75
CA SER A 10 -9.95 -12.14 1.45
C SER A 10 -10.87 -10.91 1.43
N VAL A 11 -12.06 -11.01 2.02
CA VAL A 11 -13.00 -9.87 2.11
C VAL A 11 -12.42 -8.79 3.02
N VAL A 12 -11.88 -9.17 4.19
CA VAL A 12 -11.23 -8.23 5.10
C VAL A 12 -10.06 -7.55 4.42
N GLN A 13 -9.16 -8.29 3.76
CA GLN A 13 -8.07 -7.72 2.99
C GLN A 13 -8.58 -6.76 1.92
N ALA A 14 -9.54 -7.18 1.09
CA ALA A 14 -10.05 -6.37 -0.01
C ALA A 14 -10.68 -5.05 0.46
N ILE A 15 -11.37 -5.05 1.60
CA ILE A 15 -11.96 -3.82 2.16
C ILE A 15 -10.89 -2.94 2.80
N THR A 16 -9.99 -3.52 3.57
CA THR A 16 -9.03 -2.78 4.40
C THR A 16 -7.80 -2.31 3.64
N GLU A 17 -7.49 -2.88 2.48
CA GLU A 17 -6.35 -2.45 1.65
C GLU A 17 -6.58 -1.09 1.01
N PHE A 18 -7.82 -0.83 0.55
CA PHE A 18 -8.15 0.41 -0.17
C PHE A 18 -8.59 1.56 0.74
N VAL A 19 -8.77 1.27 2.03
CA VAL A 19 -9.10 2.27 3.06
C VAL A 19 -7.85 2.44 3.94
N PRO A 20 -7.47 3.67 4.34
CA PRO A 20 -6.24 3.90 5.09
C PRO A 20 -6.36 3.49 6.58
N ILE A 21 -6.63 2.21 6.83
CA ILE A 21 -6.86 1.61 8.17
C ILE A 21 -5.93 0.43 8.46
N SER A 22 -4.88 0.22 7.65
CA SER A 22 -3.88 -0.86 7.75
C SER A 22 -4.49 -2.27 7.67
N SER A 23 -4.49 -2.82 6.45
CA SER A 23 -4.92 -4.19 6.16
C SER A 23 -4.11 -5.25 6.90
N SER A 24 -2.77 -5.15 6.89
CA SER A 24 -1.90 -6.09 7.60
C SER A 24 -2.18 -6.13 9.10
N GLY A 25 -2.55 -4.99 9.71
CA GLY A 25 -2.93 -4.94 11.12
C GLY A 25 -4.24 -5.69 11.40
N HIS A 26 -5.23 -5.53 10.52
CA HIS A 26 -6.50 -6.26 10.61
C HIS A 26 -6.30 -7.77 10.43
N LEU A 27 -5.44 -8.21 9.50
CA LEU A 27 -5.10 -9.62 9.34
C LEU A 27 -4.44 -10.19 10.59
N VAL A 28 -3.44 -9.50 11.16
CA VAL A 28 -2.78 -9.93 12.40
C VAL A 28 -3.80 -10.08 13.54
N ILE A 29 -4.69 -9.11 13.71
CA ILE A 29 -5.75 -9.18 14.72
C ILE A 29 -6.65 -10.40 14.45
N LEU A 30 -7.12 -10.57 13.21
CA LEU A 30 -8.02 -11.64 12.82
C LEU A 30 -7.43 -13.04 13.04
N HIS A 31 -6.14 -13.23 12.70
CA HIS A 31 -5.40 -14.46 12.98
C HIS A 31 -5.34 -14.79 14.47
N ASN A 32 -5.26 -13.78 15.34
CA ASN A 32 -5.20 -13.94 16.79
C ASN A 32 -6.59 -14.17 17.44
N ILE A 33 -7.63 -13.48 16.97
CA ILE A 33 -8.98 -13.59 17.57
C ILE A 33 -9.77 -14.80 17.06
N LEU A 34 -9.45 -15.30 15.86
CA LEU A 34 -10.10 -16.46 15.24
C LEU A 34 -9.09 -17.57 14.91
N PRO A 35 -8.31 -18.08 15.90
CA PRO A 35 -7.23 -19.05 15.65
C PRO A 35 -7.73 -20.34 15.01
N GLN A 36 -8.98 -20.74 15.27
CA GLN A 36 -9.62 -21.95 14.75
C GLN A 36 -9.89 -21.93 13.24
N ILE A 37 -9.97 -20.75 12.64
CA ILE A 37 -10.14 -20.58 11.18
C ILE A 37 -8.92 -19.83 10.58
N SER A 38 -7.88 -19.62 11.36
CA SER A 38 -6.70 -18.89 10.94
C SER A 38 -5.84 -19.75 10.03
N ILE A 39 -5.47 -19.23 8.87
CA ILE A 39 -4.40 -19.79 8.03
C ILE A 39 -3.15 -18.96 8.34
N ASN A 40 -2.51 -19.26 9.48
CA ASN A 40 -1.34 -18.53 9.98
C ASN A 40 -0.08 -18.90 9.18
N ASP A 41 -0.11 -18.57 7.89
CA ASP A 41 0.96 -18.81 6.93
C ASP A 41 1.28 -17.47 6.25
N LEU A 42 2.56 -17.06 6.31
CA LEU A 42 3.03 -15.86 5.65
C LEU A 42 2.73 -15.88 4.15
N ALA A 43 2.81 -17.06 3.52
CA ALA A 43 2.49 -17.19 2.10
C ALA A 43 1.02 -16.84 1.81
N PHE A 44 0.10 -17.20 2.73
CA PHE A 44 -1.32 -16.87 2.59
C PHE A 44 -1.54 -15.34 2.60
N ASP A 45 -0.95 -14.63 3.57
CA ASP A 45 -1.00 -13.16 3.62
C ASP A 45 -0.45 -12.53 2.33
N VAL A 46 0.68 -13.05 1.82
CA VAL A 46 1.29 -12.58 0.58
C VAL A 46 0.34 -12.77 -0.61
N PHE A 47 -0.36 -13.89 -0.70
CA PHE A 47 -1.35 -14.11 -1.76
C PHE A 47 -2.58 -13.18 -1.64
N LEU A 48 -3.01 -12.86 -0.42
CA LEU A 48 -4.08 -11.87 -0.21
C LEU A 48 -3.68 -10.49 -0.75
N HIS A 49 -2.46 -10.04 -0.46
CA HIS A 49 -1.92 -8.78 -1.00
C HIS A 49 -1.73 -8.85 -2.52
N ALA A 50 -1.27 -9.99 -3.05
CA ALA A 50 -1.17 -10.19 -4.50
C ALA A 50 -2.54 -10.06 -5.18
N GLY A 51 -3.61 -10.50 -4.52
CA GLY A 51 -5.00 -10.34 -4.99
C GLY A 51 -5.41 -8.88 -5.12
N THR A 52 -5.14 -8.04 -4.10
CA THR A 52 -5.50 -6.61 -4.13
C THR A 52 -4.63 -5.83 -5.11
N ILE A 53 -3.33 -6.12 -5.19
CA ILE A 53 -2.43 -5.56 -6.21
C ILE A 53 -2.93 -5.90 -7.62
N SER A 54 -3.34 -7.15 -7.84
CA SER A 54 -3.91 -7.58 -9.12
C SER A 54 -5.18 -6.79 -9.47
N SER A 55 -6.04 -6.53 -8.49
CA SER A 55 -7.24 -5.72 -8.67
C SER A 55 -6.91 -4.30 -9.14
N VAL A 56 -5.93 -3.64 -8.51
CA VAL A 56 -5.45 -2.29 -8.90
C VAL A 56 -4.86 -2.31 -10.31
N ILE A 57 -4.01 -3.29 -10.62
CA ILE A 57 -3.38 -3.41 -11.95
C ILE A 57 -4.45 -3.58 -13.04
N ILE A 58 -5.45 -4.42 -12.79
CA ILE A 58 -6.55 -4.66 -13.76
C ILE A 58 -7.40 -3.39 -13.92
N PHE A 59 -7.78 -2.75 -12.81
CA PHE A 59 -8.62 -1.56 -12.82
C PHE A 59 -7.93 -0.38 -13.55
N PHE A 60 -6.65 -0.14 -13.25
CA PHE A 60 -5.86 0.94 -13.86
C PHE A 60 -5.03 0.49 -15.07
N ALA A 61 -5.34 -0.66 -15.69
CA ALA A 61 -4.50 -1.25 -16.74
C ALA A 61 -4.26 -0.29 -17.92
N ALA A 62 -5.26 0.51 -18.29
CA ALA A 62 -5.14 1.49 -19.37
C ALA A 62 -4.19 2.63 -19.01
N ASP A 63 -4.30 3.18 -17.80
CA ASP A 63 -3.49 4.31 -17.35
C ASP A 63 -2.05 3.89 -17.04
N ILE A 64 -1.86 2.69 -16.47
CA ILE A 64 -0.55 2.07 -16.30
C ILE A 64 0.15 1.91 -17.66
N LYS A 65 -0.56 1.43 -18.69
CA LYS A 65 0.02 1.31 -20.05
C LYS A 65 0.44 2.66 -20.62
N LYS A 66 -0.36 3.71 -20.43
CA LYS A 66 -0.01 5.08 -20.86
C LYS A 66 1.23 5.58 -20.14
N MET A 67 1.27 5.46 -18.81
CA MET A 67 2.42 5.83 -17.98
C MET A 67 3.70 5.09 -18.37
N ILE A 68 3.64 3.77 -18.59
CA ILE A 68 4.82 2.98 -18.99
C ILE A 68 5.35 3.46 -20.35
N LYS A 69 4.45 3.68 -21.32
CA LYS A 69 4.84 4.19 -22.65
C LYS A 69 5.47 5.59 -22.54
N ALA A 70 4.85 6.47 -21.75
CA ALA A 70 5.33 7.83 -21.53
C ALA A 70 6.68 7.86 -20.80
N PHE A 71 6.88 7.00 -19.82
CA PHE A 71 8.15 6.81 -19.11
C PHE A 71 9.26 6.38 -20.08
N TYR A 72 8.99 5.38 -20.92
CA TYR A 72 9.97 4.95 -21.94
C TYR A 72 10.28 6.06 -22.95
N GLN A 73 9.25 6.76 -23.45
CA GLN A 73 9.42 7.89 -24.37
C GLN A 73 10.29 9.01 -23.76
N SER A 74 10.12 9.29 -22.46
CA SER A 74 10.94 10.23 -21.72
C SER A 74 12.42 9.80 -21.66
N LEU A 75 12.71 8.50 -21.57
CA LEU A 75 14.09 7.97 -21.54
C LEU A 75 14.78 8.06 -22.90
N ILE A 76 14.04 7.84 -23.99
CA ILE A 76 14.57 7.91 -25.36
C ILE A 76 14.53 9.33 -25.97
N GLY A 77 14.39 10.37 -25.14
CA GLY A 77 14.52 11.77 -25.55
C GLY A 77 13.32 12.38 -26.29
N HIS A 78 12.13 11.76 -26.24
CA HIS A 78 10.92 12.27 -26.92
C HIS A 78 10.16 13.32 -26.10
N GLY A 79 10.77 13.87 -25.04
CA GLY A 79 10.17 14.85 -24.14
C GLY A 79 9.39 14.23 -22.99
N LEU A 80 9.06 15.07 -21.99
CA LEU A 80 8.34 14.69 -20.78
C LEU A 80 6.90 15.21 -20.86
N ASN A 81 5.94 14.32 -21.09
CA ASN A 81 4.52 14.63 -21.00
C ASN A 81 3.99 14.43 -19.56
N GLU A 82 2.72 14.74 -19.31
CA GLU A 82 2.12 14.65 -17.97
C GLU A 82 2.20 13.23 -17.38
N ASP A 83 1.87 12.21 -18.18
CA ASP A 83 1.94 10.79 -17.77
C ASP A 83 3.38 10.36 -17.44
N GLY A 84 4.37 10.81 -18.22
CA GLY A 84 5.78 10.52 -18.00
C GLY A 84 6.30 11.20 -16.74
N ARG A 85 5.87 12.45 -16.48
CA ARG A 85 6.17 13.16 -15.24
C ARG A 85 5.59 12.39 -14.05
N LEU A 86 4.32 11.99 -14.11
CA LEU A 86 3.67 11.22 -13.05
C LEU A 86 4.39 9.88 -12.80
N ALA A 87 4.80 9.18 -13.87
CA ALA A 87 5.58 7.95 -13.75
C ALA A 87 6.91 8.17 -13.01
N TRP A 88 7.65 9.24 -13.32
CA TRP A 88 8.87 9.61 -12.60
C TRP A 88 8.62 9.98 -11.14
N LEU A 89 7.54 10.69 -10.84
CA LEU A 89 7.16 11.02 -9.47
C LEU A 89 6.84 9.76 -8.65
N ILE A 90 6.18 8.77 -9.25
CA ILE A 90 5.94 7.46 -8.60
C ILE A 90 7.24 6.71 -8.35
N VAL A 91 8.17 6.69 -9.31
CA VAL A 91 9.51 6.11 -9.12
C VAL A 91 10.23 6.81 -7.97
N LEU A 92 10.22 8.14 -7.94
CA LEU A 92 10.85 8.92 -6.87
C LEU A 92 10.23 8.61 -5.50
N ALA A 93 8.90 8.54 -5.41
CA ALA A 93 8.17 8.25 -4.19
C ALA A 93 8.40 6.82 -3.66
N THR A 94 8.67 5.86 -4.55
CA THR A 94 8.91 4.47 -4.16
C THR A 94 10.33 4.21 -3.65
N VAL A 95 11.31 5.04 -4.01
CA VAL A 95 12.71 4.86 -3.61
C VAL A 95 12.91 4.86 -2.08
N PRO A 96 12.40 5.86 -1.30
CA PRO A 96 12.55 5.84 0.15
C PRO A 96 11.95 4.59 0.80
N ALA A 97 10.79 4.15 0.33
CA ALA A 97 10.12 2.95 0.83
C ALA A 97 10.94 1.68 0.51
N ALA A 98 11.50 1.56 -0.70
CA ALA A 98 12.34 0.43 -1.09
C ALA A 98 13.65 0.38 -0.29
N VAL A 99 14.28 1.54 -0.06
CA VAL A 99 15.49 1.67 0.77
C VAL A 99 15.17 1.28 2.21
N ALA A 100 14.09 1.80 2.79
CA ALA A 100 13.66 1.44 4.13
C ALA A 100 13.35 -0.06 4.25
N GLY A 101 12.65 -0.64 3.27
CA GLY A 101 12.36 -2.07 3.23
C GLY A 101 13.63 -2.93 3.15
N TYR A 102 14.62 -2.52 2.36
CA TYR A 102 15.90 -3.24 2.24
C TYR A 102 16.70 -3.22 3.55
N PHE A 103 16.79 -2.07 4.24
CA PHE A 103 17.61 -1.96 5.46
C PHE A 103 16.88 -2.40 6.74
N PHE A 104 15.56 -2.26 6.80
CA PHE A 104 14.78 -2.50 8.02
C PHE A 104 13.78 -3.67 7.92
N GLY A 105 13.71 -4.37 6.78
CA GLY A 105 12.73 -5.45 6.55
C GLY A 105 12.69 -6.51 7.65
N ASP A 106 13.85 -7.08 7.99
CA ASP A 106 13.95 -8.10 9.06
C ASP A 106 13.50 -7.54 10.41
N LEU A 107 13.89 -6.31 10.74
CA LEU A 107 13.50 -5.66 12.00
C LEU A 107 11.98 -5.50 12.09
N ILE A 108 11.36 -5.08 10.99
CA ILE A 108 9.91 -4.90 10.86
C ILE A 108 9.21 -6.25 11.03
N GLU A 109 9.68 -7.29 10.34
CA GLU A 109 9.09 -8.62 10.38
C GLU A 109 9.15 -9.24 11.78
N TYR A 110 10.31 -9.18 12.44
CA TYR A 110 10.50 -9.84 13.74
C TYR A 110 9.95 -9.04 14.92
N ARG A 111 9.97 -7.70 14.89
CA ARG A 111 9.61 -6.88 16.06
C ARG A 111 8.28 -6.14 15.93
N LEU A 112 7.81 -5.85 14.73
CA LEU A 112 6.62 -5.00 14.52
C LEU A 112 5.34 -5.80 14.26
N ARG A 113 5.41 -7.12 14.06
CA ARG A 113 4.22 -8.00 13.91
C ARG A 113 3.51 -8.38 15.23
N SER A 114 4.00 -7.92 16.38
CA SER A 114 3.33 -8.16 17.66
C SER A 114 1.98 -7.43 17.72
N ILE A 115 0.92 -8.10 18.20
CA ILE A 115 -0.43 -7.54 18.28
C ILE A 115 -0.48 -6.22 19.05
N MET A 116 0.34 -6.07 20.10
CA MET A 116 0.45 -4.83 20.88
C MET A 116 1.03 -3.69 20.04
N VAL A 117 2.07 -3.97 19.25
CA VAL A 117 2.70 -2.97 18.39
C VAL A 117 1.73 -2.54 17.29
N VAL A 118 1.06 -3.49 16.66
CA VAL A 118 0.03 -3.23 15.65
C VAL A 118 -1.09 -2.36 16.21
N ALA A 119 -1.61 -2.69 17.40
CA ALA A 119 -2.69 -1.92 18.03
C ALA A 119 -2.26 -0.47 18.34
N VAL A 120 -1.06 -0.27 18.89
CA VAL A 120 -0.51 1.06 19.15
C VAL A 120 -0.32 1.85 17.85
N MET A 121 0.23 1.22 16.81
CA MET A 121 0.43 1.86 15.50
C MET A 121 -0.89 2.27 14.84
N LEU A 122 -1.93 1.44 14.93
CA LEU A 122 -3.28 1.79 14.43
C LEU A 122 -3.83 3.05 15.11
N ILE A 123 -3.68 3.14 16.43
CA ILE A 123 -4.10 4.33 17.19
C ILE A 123 -3.28 5.55 16.77
N LEU A 124 -1.95 5.43 16.69
CA LEU A 124 -1.07 6.52 16.32
C LEU A 124 -1.36 7.04 14.91
N VAL A 125 -1.57 6.14 13.94
CA VAL A 125 -1.95 6.51 12.56
C VAL A 125 -3.32 7.17 12.52
N GLY A 126 -4.30 6.67 13.29
CA GLY A 126 -5.61 7.32 13.41
C GLY A 126 -5.53 8.74 13.97
N LEU A 127 -4.74 8.94 15.04
CA LEU A 127 -4.48 10.27 15.60
C LEU A 127 -3.75 11.17 14.61
N PHE A 128 -2.78 10.63 13.87
CA PHE A 128 -2.07 11.37 12.83
C PHE A 128 -3.03 11.85 11.74
N PHE A 129 -3.95 11.00 11.26
CA PHE A 129 -4.97 11.42 10.30
C PHE A 129 -5.87 12.54 10.84
N LEU A 130 -6.30 12.48 12.10
CA LEU A 130 -7.09 13.56 12.72
C LEU A 130 -6.34 14.90 12.75
N VAL A 131 -5.03 14.86 12.97
CA VAL A 131 -4.18 16.06 12.93
C VAL A 131 -4.06 16.54 11.49
N VAL A 132 -3.71 15.67 10.54
CA VAL A 132 -3.55 16.03 9.13
C VAL A 132 -4.84 16.63 8.57
N GLU A 133 -6.00 16.04 8.84
CA GLU A 133 -7.30 16.55 8.38
C GLU A 133 -7.57 17.98 8.85
N LYS A 134 -7.15 18.32 10.07
CA LYS A 134 -7.34 19.66 10.63
C LYS A 134 -6.41 20.72 10.03
N PHE A 135 -5.21 20.33 9.58
CA PHE A 135 -4.16 21.27 9.19
C PHE A 135 -3.81 21.24 7.69
N ALA A 136 -4.15 20.17 6.97
CA ALA A 136 -3.83 20.03 5.55
C ALA A 136 -4.81 20.82 4.67
N LYS A 137 -4.26 21.55 3.70
CA LYS A 137 -5.05 22.18 2.64
C LYS A 137 -5.23 21.16 1.51
N GLN A 138 -6.47 20.77 1.24
CA GLN A 138 -6.80 19.82 0.15
C GLN A 138 -6.82 20.53 -1.22
N THR A 139 -5.71 21.13 -1.63
CA THR A 139 -5.67 22.04 -2.80
C THR A 139 -4.95 21.49 -4.03
N ASP A 140 -4.28 20.34 -3.92
CA ASP A 140 -3.36 19.87 -4.96
C ASP A 140 -4.03 18.85 -5.88
N ASP A 141 -4.29 19.26 -7.12
CA ASP A 141 -4.64 18.36 -8.23
C ASP A 141 -3.40 17.52 -8.62
N LEU A 142 -3.61 16.29 -9.11
CA LEU A 142 -2.55 15.39 -9.58
C LEU A 142 -1.63 16.07 -10.62
N ARG A 143 -2.18 17.03 -11.37
CA ARG A 143 -1.46 17.83 -12.38
C ARG A 143 -0.51 18.87 -11.78
N ASN A 144 -0.63 19.19 -10.50
CA ASN A 144 0.20 20.16 -9.80
C ASN A 144 1.27 19.52 -8.90
N LEU A 145 1.30 18.18 -8.83
CA LEU A 145 2.31 17.45 -8.08
C LEU A 145 3.72 17.73 -8.62
N ASN A 146 4.63 17.98 -7.70
CA ASN A 146 6.05 18.19 -7.98
C ASN A 146 6.90 17.24 -7.13
N TRP A 147 8.21 17.24 -7.34
CA TRP A 147 9.13 16.31 -6.65
C TRP A 147 9.10 16.43 -5.11
N ARG A 148 8.79 17.62 -4.56
CA ARG A 148 8.65 17.81 -3.10
C ARG A 148 7.37 17.20 -2.57
N SER A 149 6.32 17.14 -3.38
CA SER A 149 5.08 16.45 -3.02
C SER A 149 5.23 14.93 -3.04
N SER A 150 6.29 14.41 -3.69
CA SER A 150 6.52 12.97 -3.87
C SER A 150 7.53 12.38 -2.88
N LEU A 151 8.25 13.19 -2.11
CA LEU A 151 9.21 12.77 -1.07
C LEU A 151 8.70 13.16 0.31
#